data_AF-A0A950VRS3-F1
#
_entry.id   AF-A0A950VRS3-F1
#
_cell.length_a   1.000
_cell.length_b   1.000
_cell.length_c   1.000
_cell.angle_alpha   90.00
_cell.angle_beta   90.00
_cell.angle_gamma   90.00
#
_symmetry.space_group_name_H-M   'P 1'
#
loop_
_entity.id
_entity.type
_entity.pdbx_description
1 polymer ?
#
loop_
_entity_poly.entity_id
_entity_poly.type
_entity_poly.pdbx_seq_one_letter_code
_entity_poly.pdbx_strand_id
1 'polypeptide(L)'
;YVDYFGGHGALILGHCHPQITAAVTEQVQKGSHYGASHALEVEWGKLVQQLVPSTRNGGKVKFVSSGTEATLMALRLARAFTGKDVVVKMRGHFHGWHDYATVGMSEPWDAPSSNGVPLGVRQSVRAIPSNDISALEEALAPGDVAAVIMLLNGLKTEYLQQVRDLTRENGVVLIFDEVVTGFRYAPGGAQEYFGVTPDLSTHAKILAGGYPGGSVSGRAEIMDMLEHRPDAEWQRYKRVSHPGTFNANPVSAAAGVACLNIIKDPAVQKKATATADKIRAGMNDSFERHGVPGSAGGEVSILSVIFTNPKIKGSELIWRFRGAMQLGGADFSYLGGMVSAVHDDRDVDQTVTAFDRALVRLQEEGVV
;
A
#
# COMPACT_ATOMS: atom_id res chain seq x y z
N TYR A 1 0.64 -22.54 -10.06
CA TYR A 1 1.88 -21.85 -9.69
C TYR A 1 1.88 -21.60 -8.21
N VAL A 2 3.04 -21.59 -7.55
CA VAL A 2 3.19 -20.88 -6.26
C VAL A 2 3.06 -19.39 -6.56
N ASP A 3 2.13 -18.70 -5.92
CA ASP A 3 1.72 -17.34 -6.32
C ASP A 3 2.28 -16.28 -5.37
N TYR A 4 3.14 -15.42 -5.93
CA TYR A 4 3.70 -14.25 -5.24
C TYR A 4 3.12 -12.93 -5.75
N PHE A 5 2.13 -12.97 -6.64
CA PHE A 5 1.37 -11.82 -7.11
C PHE A 5 0.12 -11.57 -6.26
N GLY A 6 -0.57 -12.63 -5.85
CA GLY A 6 -1.57 -12.67 -4.78
C GLY A 6 -2.44 -11.42 -4.61
N GLY A 7 -3.28 -11.12 -5.59
CA GLY A 7 -4.18 -9.94 -5.55
C GLY A 7 -3.45 -8.60 -5.45
N HIS A 8 -2.24 -8.51 -6.02
CA HIS A 8 -1.30 -7.40 -5.86
C HIS A 8 -0.93 -7.13 -4.39
N GLY A 9 -0.89 -8.17 -3.56
CA GLY A 9 -0.60 -8.06 -2.12
C GLY A 9 -1.80 -8.08 -1.18
N ALA A 10 -3.03 -8.12 -1.72
CA ALA A 10 -4.25 -8.21 -0.92
C ALA A 10 -4.43 -9.55 -0.20
N LEU A 11 -3.86 -10.62 -0.76
CA LEU A 11 -4.12 -11.99 -0.31
C LEU A 11 -3.05 -12.50 0.66
N ILE A 12 -2.81 -11.76 1.75
CA ILE A 12 -1.87 -12.22 2.80
C ILE A 12 -2.35 -13.51 3.48
N LEU A 13 -3.65 -13.82 3.45
CA LEU A 13 -4.22 -15.08 3.94
C LEU A 13 -4.39 -16.13 2.83
N GLY A 14 -3.81 -15.89 1.65
CA GLY A 14 -3.91 -16.77 0.49
C GLY A 14 -5.23 -16.66 -0.26
N HIS A 15 -5.38 -17.51 -1.26
CA HIS A 15 -6.60 -17.62 -2.07
C HIS A 15 -7.68 -18.40 -1.32
N CYS A 16 -8.93 -17.97 -1.46
CA CYS A 16 -10.11 -18.68 -0.95
C CYS A 16 -10.02 -19.07 0.54
N HIS A 17 -9.53 -18.19 1.40
CA HIS A 17 -9.44 -18.47 2.83
C HIS A 17 -10.82 -18.85 3.39
N PRO A 18 -11.02 -20.03 4.01
CA PRO A 18 -12.35 -20.58 4.29
C PRO A 18 -13.26 -19.66 5.10
N GLN A 19 -12.71 -18.96 6.10
CA GLN A 19 -13.49 -18.01 6.92
C GLN A 19 -13.96 -16.78 6.14
N ILE A 20 -13.14 -16.29 5.19
CA ILE A 20 -13.51 -15.14 4.36
C ILE A 20 -14.56 -15.58 3.34
N THR A 21 -14.35 -16.72 2.69
CA THR A 21 -15.32 -17.28 1.74
C THR A 21 -16.68 -17.52 2.40
N ALA A 22 -16.70 -18.14 3.58
CA ALA A 22 -17.94 -18.37 4.32
C ALA A 22 -18.67 -17.06 4.67
N ALA A 23 -17.95 -16.06 5.20
CA ALA A 23 -18.54 -14.76 5.55
C ALA A 23 -19.15 -14.05 4.33
N VAL A 24 -18.46 -14.10 3.18
CA VAL A 24 -18.98 -13.51 1.95
C VAL A 24 -20.18 -14.28 1.42
N THR A 25 -20.13 -15.61 1.39
CA THR A 25 -21.27 -16.44 0.94
C THR A 25 -22.51 -16.17 1.78
N GLU A 26 -22.37 -16.11 3.10
CA GLU A 26 -23.47 -15.77 4.01
C GLU A 26 -24.00 -14.36 3.73
N GLN A 27 -23.13 -13.37 3.53
CA GLN A 27 -23.56 -12.00 3.29
C GLN A 27 -24.29 -11.85 1.94
N VAL A 28 -23.82 -12.51 0.88
CA VAL A 28 -24.47 -12.44 -0.44
C VAL A 28 -25.90 -12.97 -0.39
N GLN A 29 -26.20 -13.95 0.47
CA GLN A 29 -27.57 -14.45 0.67
C GLN A 29 -28.50 -13.43 1.36
N LYS A 30 -27.93 -12.45 2.09
CA LYS A 30 -28.68 -11.36 2.74
C LYS A 30 -28.83 -10.12 1.87
N GLY A 31 -28.01 -10.02 0.81
CA GLY A 31 -27.98 -8.90 -0.12
C GLY A 31 -26.58 -8.31 -0.28
N SER A 32 -26.26 -7.84 -1.48
CA SER A 32 -24.95 -7.28 -1.82
C SER A 32 -24.87 -5.76 -1.65
N HIS A 33 -26.01 -5.07 -1.57
CA HIS A 33 -26.10 -3.62 -1.46
C HIS A 33 -27.48 -3.20 -0.94
N TYR A 34 -27.53 -2.27 0.03
CA TYR A 34 -28.79 -1.83 0.64
C TYR A 34 -29.15 -0.36 0.35
N GLY A 35 -28.23 0.44 -0.21
CA GLY A 35 -28.41 1.89 -0.31
C GLY A 35 -28.55 2.61 1.05
N ALA A 36 -28.20 1.93 2.14
CA ALA A 36 -28.34 2.40 3.52
C ALA A 36 -27.21 1.81 4.39
N SER A 37 -27.05 2.36 5.59
CA SER A 37 -26.11 1.87 6.59
C SER A 37 -26.42 0.46 7.07
N HIS A 38 -25.39 -0.26 7.53
CA HIS A 38 -25.52 -1.62 8.04
C HIS A 38 -24.48 -1.97 9.11
N ALA A 39 -24.77 -2.95 9.97
CA ALA A 39 -23.91 -3.28 11.11
C ALA A 39 -22.45 -3.62 10.74
N LEU A 40 -22.24 -4.31 9.60
CA LEU A 40 -20.89 -4.71 9.18
C LEU A 40 -19.96 -3.52 8.89
N GLU A 41 -20.45 -2.36 8.43
CA GLU A 41 -19.56 -1.21 8.19
C GLU A 41 -19.05 -0.63 9.52
N VAL A 42 -19.88 -0.68 10.56
CA VAL A 42 -19.54 -0.24 11.92
C VAL A 42 -18.53 -1.19 12.55
N GLU A 43 -18.74 -2.50 12.41
CA GLU A 43 -17.81 -3.51 12.88
C GLU A 43 -16.45 -3.41 12.18
N TRP A 44 -16.46 -3.26 10.85
CA TRP A 44 -15.23 -3.08 10.08
C TRP A 44 -14.48 -1.81 10.51
N GLY A 45 -15.19 -0.70 10.70
CA GLY A 45 -14.62 0.55 11.18
C GLY A 45 -13.99 0.42 12.58
N LYS A 46 -14.66 -0.30 13.50
CA LYS A 46 -14.13 -0.57 14.84
C LYS A 46 -12.85 -1.40 14.81
N LEU A 47 -12.76 -2.40 13.93
CA LEU A 47 -11.52 -3.18 13.76
C LEU A 47 -10.37 -2.31 13.24
N VAL A 48 -10.63 -1.44 12.27
CA VAL A 48 -9.63 -0.46 11.81
C VAL A 48 -9.20 0.45 12.97
N GLN A 49 -10.14 0.97 13.75
CA GLN A 49 -9.85 1.83 14.90
C GLN A 49 -9.04 1.12 16.00
N GLN A 50 -9.29 -0.17 16.19
CA GLN A 50 -8.57 -0.99 17.16
C GLN A 50 -7.11 -1.24 16.72
N LEU A 51 -6.90 -1.50 15.42
CA LEU A 51 -5.61 -1.92 14.89
C LEU A 51 -4.70 -0.75 14.56
N VAL A 52 -5.23 0.31 13.94
CA VAL A 52 -4.41 1.37 13.30
C VAL A 52 -4.03 2.48 14.28
N PRO A 53 -2.74 2.69 14.60
CA PRO A 53 -2.28 3.69 15.56
C PRO A 53 -2.77 5.13 15.32
N SER A 54 -2.85 5.60 14.07
CA SER A 54 -3.31 6.97 13.73
C SER A 54 -4.77 7.24 14.06
N THR A 55 -5.54 6.19 14.36
CA THR A 55 -6.93 6.32 14.82
C THR A 55 -7.09 6.28 16.34
N ARG A 56 -6.00 6.03 17.09
CA ARG A 56 -6.03 6.13 18.55
C ARG A 56 -6.45 7.54 18.96
N ASN A 57 -7.03 7.66 20.15
CA ASN A 57 -7.57 8.93 20.69
C ASN A 57 -8.74 9.51 19.88
N GLY A 58 -9.69 8.66 19.48
CA GLY A 58 -10.95 9.08 18.86
C GLY A 58 -10.86 9.37 17.37
N GLY A 59 -9.78 8.95 16.71
CA GLY A 59 -9.64 9.05 15.26
C GLY A 59 -10.75 8.28 14.52
N LYS A 60 -11.04 8.71 13.30
CA LYS A 60 -12.20 8.27 12.52
C LYS A 60 -11.76 7.51 11.27
N VAL A 61 -12.69 6.76 10.69
CA VAL A 61 -12.49 5.97 9.47
C VAL A 61 -13.58 6.31 8.47
N LYS A 62 -13.20 6.48 7.20
CA LYS A 62 -14.14 6.60 6.07
C LYS A 62 -13.77 5.57 5.01
N PHE A 63 -14.70 4.70 4.68
CA PHE A 63 -14.54 3.74 3.59
C PHE A 63 -14.79 4.36 2.21
N VAL A 64 -14.05 3.83 1.25
CA VAL A 64 -14.06 4.14 -0.20
C VAL A 64 -14.00 2.82 -0.98
N SER A 65 -14.08 2.86 -2.31
CA SER A 65 -14.12 1.65 -3.15
C SER A 65 -12.73 1.16 -3.60
N SER A 66 -11.68 1.95 -3.43
CA SER A 66 -10.31 1.58 -3.83
C SER A 66 -9.21 2.32 -3.07
N GLY A 67 -7.97 1.86 -3.22
CA GLY A 67 -6.78 2.59 -2.75
C GLY A 67 -6.60 3.95 -3.44
N THR A 68 -6.89 4.05 -4.75
CA THR A 68 -6.86 5.32 -5.49
C THR A 68 -7.85 6.33 -4.92
N GLU A 69 -9.06 5.90 -4.54
CA GLU A 69 -10.03 6.78 -3.90
C GLU A 69 -9.58 7.19 -2.49
N ALA A 70 -8.88 6.30 -1.77
CA ALA A 70 -8.39 6.59 -0.43
C ALA A 70 -7.31 7.68 -0.46
N THR A 71 -6.31 7.55 -1.34
CA THR A 71 -5.26 8.57 -1.51
C THR A 71 -5.83 9.88 -2.00
N LEU A 72 -6.74 9.86 -2.98
CA LEU A 72 -7.43 11.06 -3.44
C LEU A 72 -8.20 11.76 -2.31
N MET A 73 -8.92 10.99 -1.49
CA MET A 73 -9.65 11.52 -0.33
C MET A 73 -8.71 12.13 0.70
N ALA A 74 -7.61 11.45 1.03
CA ALA A 74 -6.64 11.93 2.01
C ALA A 74 -6.05 13.29 1.59
N LEU A 75 -5.66 13.43 0.32
CA LEU A 75 -5.16 14.70 -0.21
C LEU A 75 -6.22 15.81 -0.14
N ARG A 76 -7.48 15.48 -0.46
CA ARG A 76 -8.59 16.44 -0.40
C ARG A 76 -8.90 16.89 1.01
N LEU A 77 -8.88 15.98 1.99
CA LEU A 77 -9.05 16.31 3.41
C LEU A 77 -7.91 17.17 3.92
N ALA A 78 -6.66 16.85 3.58
CA ALA A 78 -5.51 17.63 4.00
C ALA A 78 -5.57 19.09 3.49
N ARG A 79 -5.92 19.28 2.21
CA ARG A 79 -6.12 20.63 1.63
C ARG A 79 -7.24 21.38 2.32
N ALA A 80 -8.39 20.73 2.52
CA ALA A 80 -9.54 21.35 3.16
C ALA A 80 -9.25 21.73 4.63
N PHE A 81 -8.51 20.88 5.35
CA PHE A 81 -8.14 21.11 6.74
C PHE A 81 -7.11 22.23 6.90
N THR A 82 -6.09 22.27 6.03
CA THR A 82 -4.98 23.23 6.13
C THR A 82 -5.25 24.56 5.41
N GLY A 83 -6.17 24.58 4.45
CA GLY A 83 -6.38 25.72 3.55
C GLY A 83 -5.24 25.93 2.53
N LYS A 84 -4.35 24.94 2.39
CA LYS A 84 -3.17 24.98 1.51
C LYS A 84 -3.40 24.14 0.25
N ASP A 85 -2.71 24.45 -0.84
CA ASP A 85 -2.96 23.82 -2.15
C ASP A 85 -1.94 22.74 -2.53
N VAL A 86 -0.68 22.89 -2.12
CA VAL A 86 0.41 22.02 -2.60
C VAL A 86 0.46 20.71 -1.82
N VAL A 87 0.70 19.61 -2.51
CA VAL A 87 1.04 18.33 -1.89
C VAL A 87 2.44 17.92 -2.30
N VAL A 88 3.21 17.39 -1.35
CA VAL A 88 4.53 16.82 -1.59
C VAL A 88 4.40 15.30 -1.62
N LYS A 89 5.04 14.66 -2.61
CA LYS A 89 5.19 13.21 -2.68
C LYS A 89 6.61 12.83 -3.06
N MET A 90 6.95 11.55 -2.85
CA MET A 90 8.28 11.06 -3.18
C MET A 90 8.32 10.55 -4.61
N ARG A 91 9.42 10.81 -5.32
CA ARG A 91 9.65 10.33 -6.68
C ARG A 91 9.57 8.80 -6.73
N GLY A 92 8.89 8.27 -7.75
CA GLY A 92 8.70 6.83 -7.92
C GLY A 92 7.60 6.22 -7.05
N HIS A 93 7.04 6.94 -6.07
CA HIS A 93 5.94 6.42 -5.26
C HIS A 93 4.63 6.40 -6.06
N PHE A 94 3.94 5.26 -6.02
CA PHE A 94 2.64 5.03 -6.64
C PHE A 94 1.51 5.14 -5.61
N HIS A 95 0.66 6.16 -5.76
CA HIS A 95 -0.47 6.44 -4.87
C HIS A 95 -1.82 6.24 -5.58
N GLY A 96 -1.86 5.35 -6.58
CA GLY A 96 -2.99 5.22 -7.49
C GLY A 96 -2.82 6.04 -8.76
N TRP A 97 -3.89 6.10 -9.56
CA TRP A 97 -3.87 6.67 -10.92
C TRP A 97 -4.62 8.00 -11.06
N HIS A 98 -5.14 8.57 -9.96
CA HIS A 98 -5.79 9.88 -10.00
C HIS A 98 -4.79 10.99 -10.34
N ASP A 99 -5.27 12.10 -10.89
CA ASP A 99 -4.46 13.18 -11.46
C ASP A 99 -3.26 13.59 -10.58
N TYR A 100 -3.49 13.85 -9.28
CA TYR A 100 -2.42 14.26 -8.35
C TYR A 100 -1.34 13.19 -8.09
N ALA A 101 -1.66 11.89 -8.18
CA ALA A 101 -0.72 10.81 -7.89
C ALA A 101 0.29 10.57 -9.02
N THR A 102 -0.08 10.94 -10.25
CA THR A 102 0.68 10.61 -11.47
C THR A 102 1.96 11.43 -11.64
N VAL A 103 2.02 12.63 -11.05
CA VAL A 103 3.19 13.53 -11.12
C VAL A 103 4.39 12.89 -10.41
N GLY A 104 5.56 12.85 -11.06
CA GLY A 104 6.79 12.30 -10.49
C GLY A 104 6.74 10.80 -10.17
N MET A 105 5.82 10.06 -10.78
CA MET A 105 5.76 8.59 -10.66
C MET A 105 6.88 7.90 -11.45
N SER A 106 7.33 8.52 -12.53
CA SER A 106 8.46 8.10 -13.37
C SER A 106 9.17 9.33 -13.90
N GLU A 107 10.34 9.14 -14.52
CA GLU A 107 11.01 10.23 -15.23
C GLU A 107 10.21 10.69 -16.46
N PRO A 108 10.24 12.00 -16.79
CA PRO A 108 10.83 13.08 -16.02
C PRO A 108 10.02 13.43 -14.75
N TRP A 109 10.72 13.69 -13.64
CA TRP A 109 10.13 13.75 -12.29
C TRP A 109 9.17 14.94 -12.05
N ASP A 110 9.21 15.95 -12.90
CA ASP A 110 8.37 17.15 -12.87
C ASP A 110 7.11 17.02 -13.75
N ALA A 111 6.91 15.87 -14.39
CA ALA A 111 5.78 15.60 -15.26
C ALA A 111 4.86 14.49 -14.73
N PRO A 112 3.58 14.47 -15.15
CA PRO A 112 2.73 13.30 -14.96
C PRO A 112 3.20 12.14 -15.84
N SER A 113 3.09 10.93 -15.31
CA SER A 113 3.33 9.66 -16.03
C SER A 113 2.22 9.30 -17.03
N SER A 114 1.18 10.12 -17.13
CA SER A 114 0.05 9.92 -18.04
C SER A 114 -0.44 11.25 -18.63
N ASN A 115 -1.02 11.18 -19.82
CA ASN A 115 -1.68 12.31 -20.47
C ASN A 115 -3.02 12.66 -19.80
N GLY A 116 -3.56 13.85 -20.10
CA GLY A 116 -4.89 14.28 -19.64
C GLY A 116 -4.92 15.01 -18.29
N VAL A 117 -3.79 15.10 -17.58
CA VAL A 117 -3.70 15.82 -16.30
C VAL A 117 -3.65 17.34 -16.53
N PRO A 118 -4.57 18.15 -15.97
CA PRO A 118 -4.57 19.60 -16.14
C PRO A 118 -3.34 20.29 -15.53
N LEU A 119 -2.91 21.43 -16.11
CA LEU A 119 -1.73 22.17 -15.62
C LEU A 119 -1.86 22.60 -14.16
N GLY A 120 -3.04 23.08 -13.74
CA GLY A 120 -3.27 23.48 -12.34
C GLY A 120 -3.11 22.32 -11.36
N VAL A 121 -3.44 21.08 -11.76
CA VAL A 121 -3.16 19.90 -10.95
C VAL A 121 -1.65 19.66 -10.86
N ARG A 122 -0.93 19.74 -11.99
CA ARG A 122 0.54 19.54 -12.01
C ARG A 122 1.25 20.53 -11.09
N GLN A 123 0.85 21.80 -11.14
CA GLN A 123 1.43 22.87 -10.30
C GLN A 123 1.14 22.70 -8.80
N SER A 124 0.12 21.92 -8.46
CA SER A 124 -0.25 21.63 -7.07
C SER A 124 0.50 20.44 -6.45
N VAL A 125 1.47 19.85 -7.16
CA VAL A 125 2.22 18.66 -6.70
C VAL A 125 3.73 18.90 -6.82
N ARG A 126 4.47 18.66 -5.73
CA ARG A 126 5.94 18.66 -5.70
C ARG A 126 6.44 17.23 -5.51
N ALA A 127 7.30 16.78 -6.43
CA ALA A 127 7.92 15.44 -6.36
C ALA A 127 9.40 15.53 -5.96
N ILE A 128 9.72 15.10 -4.74
CA ILE A 128 11.07 15.16 -4.17
C ILE A 128 11.74 13.78 -4.17
N PRO A 129 13.08 13.69 -4.17
CA PRO A 129 13.78 12.42 -3.94
C PRO A 129 13.34 11.77 -2.61
N SER A 130 13.25 10.44 -2.60
CA SER A 130 13.00 9.67 -1.37
C SER A 130 14.28 9.55 -0.55
N ASN A 131 14.18 9.42 0.78
CA ASN A 131 15.31 9.39 1.73
C ASN A 131 16.19 10.67 1.69
N ASP A 132 15.63 11.81 1.28
CA ASP A 132 16.31 13.11 1.25
C ASP A 132 15.52 14.10 2.12
N ILE A 133 16.02 14.35 3.33
CA ILE A 133 15.35 15.24 4.29
C ILE A 133 15.52 16.71 3.89
N SER A 134 16.67 17.08 3.33
CA SER A 134 16.94 18.46 2.88
C SER A 134 16.03 18.85 1.71
N ALA A 135 15.79 17.94 0.77
CA ALA A 135 14.82 18.17 -0.28
C ALA A 135 13.39 18.39 0.25
N LEU A 136 13.03 17.74 1.37
CA LEU A 136 11.75 17.99 2.02
C LEU A 136 11.72 19.36 2.70
N GLU A 137 12.77 19.76 3.42
CA GLU A 137 12.89 21.08 4.03
C GLU A 137 12.72 22.21 2.98
N GLU A 138 13.42 22.10 1.86
CA GLU A 138 13.30 23.04 0.73
C GLU A 138 11.87 23.07 0.16
N ALA A 139 11.23 21.91 0.02
CA ALA A 139 9.87 21.81 -0.51
C ALA A 139 8.81 22.40 0.44
N LEU A 140 9.08 22.44 1.74
CA LEU A 140 8.16 22.99 2.75
C LEU A 140 8.38 24.48 3.02
N ALA A 141 9.57 25.02 2.73
CA ALA A 141 9.95 26.41 2.98
C ALA A 141 8.93 27.48 2.49
N PRO A 142 8.22 27.31 1.35
CA PRO A 142 7.21 28.30 0.92
C PRO A 142 5.96 28.39 1.82
N GLY A 143 5.72 27.43 2.72
CA GLY A 143 4.59 27.44 3.65
C GLY A 143 3.22 27.10 3.05
N ASP A 144 3.17 26.69 1.78
CA ASP A 144 1.94 26.42 1.00
C ASP A 144 1.58 24.92 0.86
N VAL A 145 2.28 24.05 1.60
CA VAL A 145 2.10 22.59 1.54
C VAL A 145 1.03 22.12 2.53
N ALA A 146 -0.04 21.53 1.99
CA ALA A 146 -1.11 20.90 2.74
C ALA A 146 -0.71 19.54 3.30
N ALA A 147 -0.02 18.74 2.50
CA ALA A 147 0.28 17.36 2.85
C ALA A 147 1.61 16.86 2.31
N VAL A 148 2.21 15.92 3.04
CA VAL A 148 3.26 15.03 2.55
C VAL A 148 2.67 13.62 2.49
N ILE A 149 2.66 12.98 1.32
CA ILE A 149 2.22 11.59 1.14
C ILE A 149 3.38 10.68 0.76
N MET A 150 3.47 9.51 1.39
CA MET A 150 4.56 8.56 1.14
C MET A 150 4.15 7.09 1.32
N LEU A 151 4.74 6.23 0.47
CA LEU A 151 4.83 4.79 0.72
C LEU A 151 5.93 4.54 1.75
N LEU A 152 5.88 3.39 2.42
CA LEU A 152 6.67 3.12 3.62
C LEU A 152 7.73 2.03 3.42
N ASN A 153 7.78 1.40 2.24
CA ASN A 153 8.72 0.32 1.94
C ASN A 153 10.11 0.87 1.61
N GLY A 154 11.15 0.25 2.18
CA GLY A 154 12.55 0.58 1.94
C GLY A 154 13.01 1.89 2.60
N LEU A 155 12.32 2.32 3.67
CA LEU A 155 12.63 3.53 4.41
C LEU A 155 13.21 3.20 5.78
N LYS A 156 14.15 4.03 6.24
CA LYS A 156 14.70 3.93 7.60
C LYS A 156 13.76 4.60 8.60
N THR A 157 13.63 4.02 9.80
CA THR A 157 12.84 4.60 10.89
C THR A 157 13.23 6.04 11.21
N GLU A 158 14.54 6.34 11.20
CA GLU A 158 15.04 7.68 11.50
C GLU A 158 14.59 8.71 10.47
N TYR A 159 14.59 8.38 9.18
CA TYR A 159 14.05 9.25 8.14
C TYR A 159 12.55 9.50 8.34
N LEU A 160 11.77 8.45 8.66
CA LEU A 160 10.33 8.61 8.94
C LEU A 160 10.08 9.52 10.14
N GLN A 161 10.89 9.42 11.18
CA GLN A 161 10.81 10.29 12.36
C GLN A 161 11.10 11.74 11.98
N GLN A 162 12.17 12.00 11.22
CA GLN A 162 12.51 13.34 10.72
C GLN A 162 11.37 13.95 9.88
N VAL A 163 10.78 13.18 8.95
CA VAL A 163 9.62 13.62 8.16
C VAL A 163 8.43 13.95 9.05
N ARG A 164 8.16 13.13 10.08
CA ARG A 164 7.07 13.38 11.04
C ARG A 164 7.31 14.66 11.83
N ASP A 165 8.51 14.89 12.31
CA ASP A 165 8.83 16.08 13.10
C ASP A 165 8.70 17.33 12.23
N LEU A 166 9.28 17.32 11.04
CA LEU A 166 9.25 18.44 10.11
C LEU A 166 7.83 18.78 9.63
N THR A 167 7.01 17.79 9.31
CA THR A 167 5.60 18.02 8.94
C THR A 167 4.79 18.64 10.07
N ARG A 168 5.03 18.19 11.31
CA ARG A 168 4.34 18.73 12.50
C ARG A 168 4.74 20.18 12.75
N GLU A 169 6.03 20.50 12.68
CA GLU A 169 6.55 21.87 12.86
C GLU A 169 6.00 22.86 11.83
N ASN A 170 5.76 22.41 10.60
CA ASN A 170 5.27 23.25 9.50
C ASN A 170 3.73 23.26 9.35
N GLY A 171 2.99 22.59 10.25
CA GLY A 171 1.54 22.46 10.14
C GLY A 171 1.11 21.81 8.82
N VAL A 172 1.79 20.71 8.47
CA VAL A 172 1.56 19.92 7.26
C VAL A 172 1.01 18.55 7.66
N VAL A 173 -0.02 18.09 6.96
CA VAL A 173 -0.62 16.77 7.22
C VAL A 173 0.31 15.68 6.68
N LEU A 174 0.80 14.80 7.54
CA LEU A 174 1.53 13.61 7.12
C LEU A 174 0.55 12.50 6.77
N ILE A 175 0.64 11.97 5.55
CA ILE A 175 -0.19 10.88 5.04
C ILE A 175 0.71 9.67 4.78
N PHE A 176 0.47 8.59 5.51
CA PHE A 176 1.07 7.30 5.17
C PHE A 176 0.15 6.55 4.21
N ASP A 177 0.69 6.24 3.03
CA ASP A 177 0.02 5.36 2.10
C ASP A 177 0.30 3.89 2.45
N GLU A 178 -0.56 3.37 3.31
CA GLU A 178 -0.52 2.01 3.85
C GLU A 178 -1.37 1.04 3.02
N VAL A 179 -1.65 1.35 1.75
CA VAL A 179 -2.42 0.47 0.85
C VAL A 179 -1.74 -0.89 0.65
N VAL A 180 -0.40 -0.97 0.76
CA VAL A 180 0.36 -2.23 0.73
C VAL A 180 0.86 -2.64 2.12
N THR A 181 1.37 -1.69 2.90
CA THR A 181 2.04 -2.00 4.18
C THR A 181 1.07 -2.22 5.33
N GLY A 182 -0.13 -1.63 5.25
CA GLY A 182 -1.18 -1.76 6.24
C GLY A 182 -1.56 -3.22 6.43
N PHE A 183 -1.64 -3.65 7.69
CA PHE A 183 -1.95 -5.04 8.08
C PHE A 183 -0.91 -6.10 7.64
N ARG A 184 0.11 -5.72 6.87
CA ARG A 184 1.16 -6.61 6.35
C ARG A 184 2.44 -6.56 7.19
N TYR A 185 2.89 -5.36 7.54
CA TYR A 185 4.12 -5.17 8.32
C TYR A 185 3.90 -5.59 9.78
N ALA A 186 2.76 -5.18 10.35
CA ALA A 186 2.25 -5.54 11.65
C ALA A 186 0.71 -5.49 11.59
N PRO A 187 -0.03 -5.97 12.61
CA PRO A 187 -1.48 -5.80 12.65
C PRO A 187 -1.93 -4.34 12.44
N GLY A 188 -1.24 -3.37 13.04
CA GLY A 188 -1.47 -1.94 12.85
C GLY A 188 -0.70 -1.29 11.69
N GLY A 189 -0.07 -2.07 10.82
CA GLY A 189 0.65 -1.57 9.64
C GLY A 189 2.09 -1.08 9.91
N ALA A 190 2.66 -0.40 8.92
CA ALA A 190 4.02 0.15 8.99
C ALA A 190 4.15 1.21 10.08
N GLN A 191 3.11 1.99 10.37
CA GLN A 191 3.14 2.95 11.48
C GLN A 191 3.32 2.28 12.86
N GLU A 192 2.79 1.07 13.07
CA GLU A 192 3.07 0.27 14.27
C GLU A 192 4.50 -0.27 14.21
N TYR A 193 4.89 -0.85 13.07
CA TYR A 193 6.21 -1.46 12.87
C TYR A 193 7.36 -0.48 13.10
N PHE A 194 7.26 0.74 12.55
CA PHE A 194 8.28 1.78 12.69
C PHE A 194 8.09 2.64 13.95
N GLY A 195 6.93 2.56 14.62
CA GLY A 195 6.62 3.41 15.77
C GLY A 195 6.38 4.89 15.43
N VAL A 196 6.12 5.22 14.16
CA VAL A 196 5.87 6.60 13.69
C VAL A 196 4.42 6.74 13.27
N THR A 197 3.67 7.66 13.90
CA THR A 197 2.24 7.83 13.64
C THR A 197 1.96 9.03 12.72
N PRO A 198 1.30 8.82 11.56
CA PRO A 198 0.91 9.90 10.64
C PRO A 198 -0.38 10.61 11.11
N ASP A 199 -0.75 11.72 10.47
CA ASP A 199 -2.03 12.37 10.71
C ASP A 199 -3.20 11.62 10.04
N LEU A 200 -2.95 11.09 8.84
CA LEU A 200 -3.86 10.24 8.09
C LEU A 200 -3.14 9.00 7.55
N SER A 201 -3.88 7.93 7.36
CA SER A 201 -3.44 6.69 6.73
C SER A 201 -4.44 6.26 5.66
N THR A 202 -3.93 5.80 4.53
CA THR A 202 -4.76 5.21 3.46
C THR A 202 -4.57 3.71 3.42
N HIS A 203 -5.68 2.97 3.30
CA HIS A 203 -5.67 1.51 3.33
C HIS A 203 -6.52 0.96 2.18
N ALA A 204 -6.18 -0.23 1.70
CA ALA A 204 -6.97 -1.05 0.79
C ALA A 204 -6.47 -2.49 0.89
N LYS A 205 -6.57 -3.28 -0.18
CA LYS A 205 -5.96 -4.61 -0.28
C LYS A 205 -6.38 -5.53 0.89
N ILE A 206 -5.48 -5.80 1.84
CA ILE A 206 -5.73 -6.67 3.01
C ILE A 206 -6.94 -6.15 3.81
N LEU A 207 -7.11 -4.83 3.90
CA LEU A 207 -8.25 -4.19 4.57
C LEU A 207 -9.59 -4.82 4.16
N ALA A 208 -9.75 -5.11 2.87
CA ALA A 208 -11.00 -5.56 2.25
C ALA A 208 -11.02 -7.08 1.97
N GLY A 209 -10.06 -7.85 2.50
CA GLY A 209 -10.08 -9.31 2.43
C GLY A 209 -10.10 -9.89 1.00
N GLY A 210 -9.52 -9.18 0.02
CA GLY A 210 -9.51 -9.59 -1.39
C GLY A 210 -10.66 -9.05 -2.25
N TYR A 211 -11.53 -8.21 -1.68
CA TYR A 211 -12.62 -7.53 -2.40
C TYR A 211 -12.30 -6.04 -2.66
N PRO A 212 -13.02 -5.37 -3.57
CA PRO A 212 -12.88 -3.92 -3.75
C PRO A 212 -13.19 -3.17 -2.46
N GLY A 213 -12.31 -2.27 -2.06
CA GLY A 213 -12.48 -1.45 -0.87
C GLY A 213 -11.20 -0.73 -0.49
N GLY A 214 -11.37 0.42 0.15
CA GLY A 214 -10.30 1.18 0.77
C GLY A 214 -10.83 1.99 1.95
N SER A 215 -9.94 2.66 2.65
CA SER A 215 -10.31 3.63 3.68
C SER A 215 -9.30 4.74 3.81
N VAL A 216 -9.77 5.92 4.19
CA VAL A 216 -8.96 6.93 4.87
C VAL A 216 -9.28 6.86 6.35
N SER A 217 -8.26 6.90 7.19
CA SER A 217 -8.40 6.91 8.63
C SER A 217 -7.35 7.78 9.30
N GLY A 218 -7.66 8.37 10.44
CA GLY A 218 -6.68 9.17 11.19
C GLY A 218 -7.33 10.14 12.16
N ARG A 219 -6.65 11.26 12.42
CA ARG A 219 -7.05 12.27 13.41
C ARG A 219 -8.47 12.77 13.18
N ALA A 220 -9.26 12.85 14.26
CA ALA A 220 -10.66 13.25 14.21
C ALA A 220 -10.86 14.63 13.57
N GLU A 221 -10.08 15.62 13.97
CA GLU A 221 -10.17 17.01 13.49
C GLU A 221 -10.03 17.15 11.95
N ILE A 222 -9.23 16.28 11.32
CA ILE A 222 -9.05 16.26 9.87
C ILE A 222 -10.23 15.52 9.21
N MET A 223 -10.62 14.39 9.80
CA MET A 223 -11.74 13.59 9.32
C MET A 223 -13.09 14.32 9.45
N ASP A 224 -13.19 15.25 10.40
CA ASP A 224 -14.38 16.08 10.64
C ASP A 224 -14.69 17.01 9.48
N MET A 225 -13.76 17.23 8.55
CA MET A 225 -14.04 17.90 7.28
C MET A 225 -15.12 17.18 6.43
N LEU A 226 -15.43 15.91 6.71
CA LEU A 226 -16.51 15.16 6.08
C LEU A 226 -17.88 15.37 6.77
N GLU A 227 -17.87 15.85 8.00
CA GLU A 227 -19.03 15.85 8.90
C GLU A 227 -20.17 16.70 8.34
N HIS A 228 -21.39 16.19 8.43
CA HIS A 228 -22.58 16.96 8.11
C HIS A 228 -22.97 17.82 9.34
N ARG A 229 -22.95 19.14 9.19
CA ARG A 229 -23.34 20.11 10.23
C ARG A 229 -24.55 20.94 9.78
N PRO A 230 -25.42 21.40 10.69
CA PRO A 230 -26.57 22.22 10.30
C PRO A 230 -26.19 23.59 9.70
N ASP A 231 -24.94 24.02 9.86
CA ASP A 231 -24.38 25.26 9.32
C ASP A 231 -24.29 25.24 7.78
N ALA A 232 -24.98 26.16 7.11
CA ALA A 232 -25.04 26.24 5.65
C ALA A 232 -23.70 26.67 5.00
N GLU A 233 -22.92 27.52 5.66
CA GLU A 233 -21.60 27.95 5.17
C GLU A 233 -20.62 26.77 5.18
N TRP A 234 -20.63 26.01 6.28
CA TRP A 234 -19.89 24.76 6.41
C TRP A 234 -20.24 23.81 5.28
N GLN A 235 -21.53 23.56 5.07
CA GLN A 235 -22.00 22.62 4.04
C GLN A 235 -21.59 23.02 2.63
N ARG A 236 -21.59 24.33 2.33
CA ARG A 236 -21.35 24.83 0.98
C ARG A 236 -19.88 25.02 0.65
N TYR A 237 -19.08 25.49 1.60
CA TYR A 237 -17.74 26.02 1.32
C TYR A 237 -16.61 25.33 2.09
N LYS A 238 -16.88 24.65 3.21
CA LYS A 238 -15.83 24.03 4.05
C LYS A 238 -15.84 22.51 3.98
N ARG A 239 -17.02 21.90 3.97
CA ARG A 239 -17.17 20.44 4.00
C ARG A 239 -16.63 19.80 2.73
N VAL A 240 -15.85 18.74 2.91
CA VAL A 240 -15.50 17.82 1.84
C VAL A 240 -16.68 16.89 1.57
N SER A 241 -17.42 17.16 0.49
CA SER A 241 -18.48 16.27 0.04
C SER A 241 -17.90 15.01 -0.61
N HIS A 242 -18.32 13.85 -0.11
CA HIS A 242 -17.89 12.55 -0.63
C HIS A 242 -19.05 11.55 -0.67
N PRO A 243 -19.79 11.50 -1.80
CA PRO A 243 -20.70 10.40 -2.08
C PRO A 243 -19.91 9.16 -2.56
N GLY A 244 -20.56 8.00 -2.54
CA GLY A 244 -20.07 6.83 -3.25
C GLY A 244 -21.02 5.67 -3.05
N THR A 245 -21.59 5.18 -4.16
CA THR A 245 -22.64 4.15 -4.13
C THR A 245 -22.15 2.92 -3.40
N PHE A 246 -20.96 2.41 -3.73
CA PHE A 246 -20.44 1.14 -3.19
C PHE A 246 -19.55 1.29 -1.96
N ASN A 247 -19.44 2.50 -1.41
CA ASN A 247 -18.66 2.72 -0.19
C ASN A 247 -19.22 1.84 0.93
N ALA A 248 -18.31 1.12 1.59
CA ALA A 248 -18.61 0.21 2.69
C ALA A 248 -19.62 -0.91 2.37
N ASN A 249 -19.84 -1.28 1.10
CA ASN A 249 -20.85 -2.29 0.76
C ASN A 249 -20.76 -3.58 1.62
N PRO A 250 -21.90 -4.23 1.93
CA PRO A 250 -21.92 -5.35 2.88
C PRO A 250 -20.96 -6.49 2.54
N VAL A 251 -20.76 -6.81 1.26
CA VAL A 251 -19.89 -7.91 0.82
C VAL A 251 -18.43 -7.62 1.15
N SER A 252 -17.93 -6.44 0.78
CA SER A 252 -16.56 -6.01 1.12
C SER A 252 -16.38 -5.87 2.63
N ALA A 253 -17.41 -5.39 3.35
CA ALA A 253 -17.35 -5.28 4.81
C ALA A 253 -17.29 -6.66 5.48
N ALA A 254 -18.08 -7.65 5.03
CA ALA A 254 -18.02 -9.01 5.54
C ALA A 254 -16.64 -9.65 5.31
N ALA A 255 -16.08 -9.50 4.11
CA ALA A 255 -14.74 -9.99 3.79
C ALA A 255 -13.66 -9.29 4.64
N GLY A 256 -13.75 -7.97 4.78
CA GLY A 256 -12.85 -7.16 5.57
C GLY A 256 -12.89 -7.51 7.05
N VAL A 257 -14.08 -7.66 7.64
CA VAL A 257 -14.27 -8.08 9.04
C VAL A 257 -13.67 -9.46 9.28
N ALA A 258 -13.97 -10.45 8.42
CA ALA A 258 -13.41 -11.79 8.55
C ALA A 258 -11.87 -11.77 8.43
N CYS A 259 -11.34 -11.02 7.46
CA CYS A 259 -9.90 -10.85 7.27
C CYS A 259 -9.23 -10.20 8.49
N LEU A 260 -9.71 -9.03 8.92
CA LEU A 260 -9.11 -8.27 10.02
C LEU A 260 -9.18 -9.01 11.37
N ASN A 261 -10.21 -9.83 11.58
CA ASN A 261 -10.29 -10.68 12.77
C ASN A 261 -9.22 -11.76 12.84
N ILE A 262 -8.68 -12.20 11.71
CA ILE A 262 -7.53 -13.14 11.65
C ILE A 262 -6.23 -12.33 11.73
N ILE A 263 -6.13 -11.26 10.96
CA ILE A 263 -4.95 -10.38 10.85
C ILE A 263 -4.53 -9.74 12.18
N LYS A 264 -5.46 -9.55 13.11
CA LYS A 264 -5.15 -9.00 14.44
C LYS A 264 -4.18 -9.88 15.24
N ASP A 265 -4.02 -11.15 14.88
CA ASP A 265 -2.98 -12.02 15.44
C ASP A 265 -1.62 -11.76 14.76
N PRO A 266 -0.61 -11.24 15.48
CA PRO A 266 0.73 -10.99 14.94
C PRO A 266 1.42 -12.23 14.35
N ALA A 267 0.97 -13.45 14.71
CA ALA A 267 1.52 -14.68 14.16
C ALA A 267 1.36 -14.76 12.63
N VAL A 268 0.33 -14.13 12.06
CA VAL A 268 0.09 -14.10 10.60
C VAL A 268 1.23 -13.37 9.88
N GLN A 269 1.57 -12.15 10.32
CA GLN A 269 2.62 -11.33 9.72
C GLN A 269 4.00 -11.94 9.97
N LYS A 270 4.22 -12.49 11.18
CA LYS A 270 5.47 -13.20 11.54
C LYS A 270 5.69 -14.42 10.66
N LYS A 271 4.67 -15.25 10.42
CA LYS A 271 4.77 -16.42 9.55
C LYS A 271 5.11 -16.01 8.12
N ALA A 272 4.38 -15.06 7.54
CA ALA A 272 4.64 -14.58 6.18
C ALA A 272 6.05 -14.00 6.03
N THR A 273 6.54 -13.28 7.05
CA THR A 273 7.91 -12.73 7.08
C THR A 273 8.95 -13.84 7.14
N ALA A 274 8.80 -14.80 8.05
CA ALA A 274 9.75 -15.90 8.19
C ALA A 274 9.82 -16.77 6.92
N THR A 275 8.69 -17.02 6.25
CA THR A 275 8.69 -17.72 4.96
C THR A 275 9.41 -16.91 3.89
N ALA A 276 9.21 -15.58 3.85
CA ALA A 276 9.94 -14.72 2.92
C ALA A 276 11.46 -14.69 3.19
N ASP A 277 11.89 -14.72 4.45
CA ASP A 277 13.30 -14.83 4.83
C ASP A 277 13.94 -16.10 4.28
N LYS A 278 13.26 -17.25 4.41
CA LYS A 278 13.74 -18.52 3.85
C LYS A 278 13.88 -18.47 2.33
N ILE A 279 12.90 -17.89 1.63
CA ILE A 279 12.94 -17.74 0.17
C ILE A 279 14.12 -16.85 -0.24
N ARG A 280 14.29 -15.69 0.41
CA ARG A 280 15.42 -14.79 0.12
C ARG A 280 16.76 -15.47 0.34
N ALA A 281 16.92 -16.20 1.44
CA ALA A 281 18.13 -16.97 1.73
C ALA A 281 18.42 -17.99 0.61
N GLY A 282 17.44 -18.84 0.27
CA GLY A 282 17.63 -19.84 -0.78
C GLY A 282 17.88 -19.24 -2.17
N MET A 283 17.29 -18.09 -2.50
CA MET A 283 17.58 -17.38 -3.74
C MET A 283 19.01 -16.81 -3.77
N ASN A 284 19.50 -16.28 -2.64
CA ASN A 284 20.87 -15.79 -2.53
C ASN A 284 21.89 -16.95 -2.64
N ASP A 285 21.60 -18.10 -2.05
CA ASP A 285 22.43 -19.31 -2.21
C ASP A 285 22.48 -19.75 -3.68
N SER A 286 21.36 -19.64 -4.41
CA SER A 286 21.33 -19.93 -5.85
C SER A 286 22.15 -18.92 -6.67
N PHE A 287 22.08 -17.63 -6.34
CA PHE A 287 22.95 -16.63 -6.98
C PHE A 287 24.43 -16.98 -6.81
N GLU A 288 24.86 -17.32 -5.60
CA GLU A 288 26.24 -17.71 -5.30
C GLU A 288 26.65 -18.97 -6.05
N ARG A 289 25.81 -20.02 -6.02
CA ARG A 289 26.08 -21.31 -6.66
C ARG A 289 26.27 -21.21 -8.18
N HIS A 290 25.48 -20.38 -8.84
CA HIS A 290 25.54 -20.19 -10.30
C HIS A 290 26.50 -19.08 -10.74
N GLY A 291 27.15 -18.40 -9.78
CA GLY A 291 28.05 -17.29 -10.06
C GLY A 291 27.37 -16.12 -10.78
N VAL A 292 26.06 -15.92 -10.57
CA VAL A 292 25.28 -14.84 -11.18
C VAL A 292 25.33 -13.62 -10.24
N PRO A 293 25.88 -12.47 -10.68
CA PRO A 293 25.89 -11.26 -9.86
C PRO A 293 24.47 -10.75 -9.60
N GLY A 294 24.03 -10.80 -8.35
CA GLY A 294 22.69 -10.36 -7.97
C GLY A 294 22.41 -10.58 -6.49
N SER A 295 21.20 -10.24 -6.07
CA SER A 295 20.71 -10.48 -4.70
C SER A 295 19.19 -10.58 -4.66
N ALA A 296 18.69 -11.37 -3.70
CA ALA A 296 17.31 -11.36 -3.27
C ALA A 296 17.17 -10.60 -1.95
N GLY A 297 16.19 -9.70 -1.88
CA GLY A 297 15.96 -8.81 -0.74
C GLY A 297 14.48 -8.51 -0.53
N GLY A 298 14.21 -7.39 0.14
CA GLY A 298 12.87 -6.93 0.51
C GLY A 298 12.66 -6.92 2.03
N GLU A 299 11.66 -6.18 2.45
CA GLU A 299 11.29 -6.05 3.86
C GLU A 299 10.11 -6.98 4.20
N VAL A 300 10.07 -7.48 5.43
CA VAL A 300 8.97 -8.32 5.93
C VAL A 300 8.63 -9.46 4.95
N SER A 301 7.35 -9.61 4.60
CA SER A 301 6.81 -10.56 3.63
C SER A 301 6.89 -10.10 2.16
N ILE A 302 7.74 -9.12 1.82
CA ILE A 302 7.96 -8.65 0.43
C ILE A 302 9.28 -9.21 -0.10
N LEU A 303 9.26 -9.68 -1.34
CA LEU A 303 10.42 -10.17 -2.08
C LEU A 303 10.82 -9.18 -3.16
N SER A 304 12.11 -8.99 -3.34
CA SER A 304 12.73 -8.32 -4.49
C SER A 304 13.93 -9.13 -4.98
N VAL A 305 14.19 -9.04 -6.29
CA VAL A 305 15.33 -9.65 -6.97
C VAL A 305 16.04 -8.56 -7.76
N ILE A 306 17.33 -8.43 -7.56
CA ILE A 306 18.18 -7.48 -8.26
C ILE A 306 19.26 -8.28 -8.98
N PHE A 307 19.35 -8.11 -10.29
CA PHE A 307 20.48 -8.56 -11.08
C PHE A 307 21.48 -7.41 -11.20
N THR A 308 22.75 -7.68 -10.92
CA THR A 308 23.83 -6.69 -11.03
C THR A 308 24.36 -6.69 -12.46
N ASN A 309 24.26 -5.54 -13.15
CA ASN A 309 24.68 -5.37 -14.55
C ASN A 309 24.12 -6.42 -15.54
N PRO A 310 22.80 -6.66 -15.57
CA PRO A 310 22.20 -7.57 -16.54
C PRO A 310 22.40 -7.04 -17.97
N LYS A 311 22.53 -7.95 -18.95
CA LYS A 311 22.78 -7.58 -20.35
C LYS A 311 21.57 -6.91 -21.01
N ILE A 312 20.37 -7.23 -20.52
CA ILE A 312 19.11 -6.55 -20.86
C ILE A 312 18.50 -5.87 -19.63
N LYS A 313 17.70 -4.82 -19.84
CA LYS A 313 17.14 -3.98 -18.77
C LYS A 313 15.66 -3.74 -18.96
N GLY A 314 15.02 -3.16 -17.94
CA GLY A 314 13.62 -2.72 -18.02
C GLY A 314 12.63 -3.88 -18.19
N SER A 315 11.60 -3.66 -19.01
CA SER A 315 10.50 -4.61 -19.19
C SER A 315 10.96 -5.95 -19.75
N GLU A 316 11.97 -5.98 -20.61
CA GLU A 316 12.45 -7.24 -21.21
C GLU A 316 13.04 -8.17 -20.14
N LEU A 317 13.91 -7.66 -19.26
CA LEU A 317 14.47 -8.43 -18.16
C LEU A 317 13.37 -8.98 -17.24
N ILE A 318 12.39 -8.13 -16.92
CA ILE A 318 11.23 -8.50 -16.10
C ILE A 318 10.49 -9.69 -16.72
N TRP A 319 10.15 -9.62 -18.02
CA TRP A 319 9.39 -10.66 -18.69
C TRP A 319 10.18 -11.97 -18.84
N ARG A 320 11.49 -11.88 -19.14
CA ARG A 320 12.38 -13.04 -19.22
C ARG A 320 12.50 -13.76 -17.88
N PHE A 321 12.76 -13.01 -16.80
CA PHE A 321 12.81 -13.55 -15.44
C PHE A 321 11.49 -14.19 -15.04
N ARG A 322 10.37 -13.47 -15.18
CA ARG A 322 9.06 -13.98 -14.80
C ARG A 322 8.69 -15.22 -15.59
N GLY A 323 8.93 -15.23 -16.91
CA GLY A 323 8.70 -16.41 -17.74
C GLY A 323 9.53 -17.61 -17.30
N ALA A 324 10.80 -17.41 -16.94
CA ALA A 324 11.67 -18.47 -16.42
C ALA A 324 11.16 -19.03 -15.07
N MET A 325 10.73 -18.17 -14.15
CA MET A 325 10.11 -18.58 -12.89
C MET A 325 8.82 -19.40 -13.12
N GLN A 326 7.98 -18.96 -14.08
CA GLN A 326 6.72 -19.64 -14.41
C GLN A 326 6.96 -21.04 -14.98
N LEU A 327 8.00 -21.23 -15.79
CA LEU A 327 8.41 -22.58 -16.25
C LEU A 327 8.83 -23.49 -15.09
N GLY A 328 9.37 -22.91 -14.00
CA GLY A 328 9.65 -23.62 -12.75
C GLY A 328 8.43 -23.79 -11.83
N GLY A 329 7.26 -23.25 -12.20
CA GLY A 329 6.02 -23.39 -11.44
C GLY A 329 5.79 -22.32 -10.36
N ALA A 330 6.53 -21.20 -10.38
CA ALA A 330 6.31 -20.05 -9.49
C ALA A 330 5.97 -18.78 -10.31
N ASP A 331 4.99 -17.99 -9.86
CA ASP A 331 4.62 -16.73 -10.53
C ASP A 331 4.95 -15.53 -9.65
N PHE A 332 5.76 -14.62 -10.20
CA PHE A 332 6.29 -13.44 -9.51
C PHE A 332 5.66 -12.15 -10.02
N SER A 333 5.63 -11.13 -9.16
CA SER A 333 5.31 -9.75 -9.49
C SER A 333 6.54 -9.01 -9.96
N TYR A 334 6.75 -8.98 -11.28
CA TYR A 334 7.93 -8.40 -11.89
C TYR A 334 9.21 -9.10 -11.41
N LEU A 335 10.19 -8.37 -10.87
CA LEU A 335 11.40 -8.89 -10.23
C LEU A 335 11.20 -9.04 -8.72
N GLY A 336 10.05 -9.55 -8.27
CA GLY A 336 9.72 -9.62 -6.86
C GLY A 336 8.35 -10.21 -6.60
N GLY A 337 7.82 -10.00 -5.41
CA GLY A 337 6.53 -10.57 -5.04
C GLY A 337 6.19 -10.37 -3.58
N MET A 338 5.08 -10.96 -3.14
CA MET A 338 4.63 -10.91 -1.76
C MET A 338 4.26 -12.29 -1.26
N VAL A 339 4.68 -12.59 -0.04
CA VAL A 339 4.45 -13.86 0.62
C VAL A 339 3.18 -13.77 1.47
N SER A 340 2.31 -14.74 1.31
CA SER A 340 1.16 -14.98 2.19
C SER A 340 1.55 -15.81 3.42
N ALA A 341 0.74 -15.77 4.48
CA ALA A 341 0.88 -16.58 5.67
C ALA A 341 0.49 -18.06 5.45
N VAL A 342 -0.04 -18.42 4.28
CA VAL A 342 -0.34 -19.83 3.95
C VAL A 342 0.81 -20.51 3.24
N HIS A 343 1.78 -19.77 2.69
CA HIS A 343 2.97 -20.38 2.13
C HIS A 343 3.75 -21.15 3.19
N ASP A 344 4.17 -22.36 2.83
CA ASP A 344 4.87 -23.30 3.70
C ASP A 344 6.25 -23.70 3.13
N ASP A 345 6.93 -24.64 3.80
CA ASP A 345 8.26 -25.07 3.40
C ASP A 345 8.28 -25.76 2.02
N ARG A 346 7.18 -26.38 1.59
CA ARG A 346 7.07 -26.95 0.24
C ARG A 346 7.05 -25.84 -0.81
N ASP A 347 6.33 -24.76 -0.54
CA ASP A 347 6.30 -23.59 -1.43
C ASP A 347 7.69 -22.95 -1.52
N VAL A 348 8.42 -22.87 -0.41
CA VAL A 348 9.82 -22.40 -0.38
C VAL A 348 10.69 -23.27 -1.29
N ASP A 349 10.69 -24.59 -1.08
CA ASP A 349 11.53 -25.53 -1.83
C ASP A 349 11.23 -25.47 -3.33
N GLN A 350 9.95 -25.45 -3.70
CA GLN A 350 9.52 -25.33 -5.09
C GLN A 350 9.99 -23.99 -5.70
N THR A 351 9.92 -22.91 -4.94
CA THR A 351 10.28 -21.57 -5.42
C THR A 351 11.78 -21.41 -5.59
N VAL A 352 12.58 -21.89 -4.64
CA VAL A 352 14.04 -21.87 -4.74
C VAL A 352 14.51 -22.75 -5.89
N THR A 353 13.89 -23.91 -6.09
CA THR A 353 14.16 -24.79 -7.24
C THR A 353 13.78 -24.11 -8.56
N ALA A 354 12.65 -23.43 -8.62
CA ALA A 354 12.24 -22.66 -9.80
C ALA A 354 13.24 -21.54 -10.11
N PHE A 355 13.72 -20.85 -9.07
CA PHE A 355 14.71 -19.78 -9.19
C PHE A 355 16.08 -20.30 -9.66
N ASP A 356 16.54 -21.42 -9.12
CA ASP A 356 17.78 -22.10 -9.54
C ASP A 356 17.76 -22.42 -11.05
N ARG A 357 16.67 -23.03 -11.52
CA ARG A 357 16.46 -23.31 -12.95
C ARG A 357 16.31 -22.03 -13.79
N ALA A 358 15.69 -21.00 -13.23
CA ALA A 358 15.54 -19.72 -13.91
C ALA A 358 16.91 -19.06 -14.15
N LEU A 359 17.84 -19.10 -13.19
CA LEU A 359 19.19 -18.58 -13.36
C LEU A 359 19.93 -19.28 -14.52
N VAL A 360 19.91 -20.61 -14.55
CA VAL A 360 20.53 -21.39 -15.65
C VAL A 360 19.98 -20.95 -17.00
N ARG A 361 18.65 -20.85 -17.11
CA ARG A 361 17.99 -20.44 -18.34
C ARG A 361 18.34 -19.03 -18.78
N LEU A 362 18.39 -18.09 -17.82
CA LEU A 362 18.77 -16.70 -18.11
C LEU A 362 20.24 -16.59 -18.54
N GLN A 363 21.14 -17.42 -18.01
CA GLN A 363 22.53 -17.50 -18.48
C GLN A 363 22.61 -18.05 -19.91
N GLU A 364 21.91 -19.15 -20.20
CA GLU A 364 21.84 -19.75 -21.55
C GLU A 364 21.28 -18.79 -22.61
N GLU A 365 20.28 -17.99 -22.23
CA GLU A 365 19.71 -16.93 -23.08
C GLU A 365 20.59 -15.67 -23.15
N GLY A 366 21.69 -15.61 -22.40
CA GLY A 366 22.60 -14.47 -22.35
C GLY A 366 21.97 -13.22 -21.71
N VAL A 367 20.98 -13.39 -20.84
CA VAL A 367 20.32 -12.29 -20.11
C VAL A 367 21.17 -11.80 -18.93
N VAL A 368 21.77 -12.74 -18.20
CA VAL A 368 22.67 -12.49 -17.05
C VAL A 368 24.06 -13.06 -17.26
#